data_AF-A0A0V0GKD1-F1
#
_entry.id   AF-A0A0V0GKD1-F1
#
_cell.length_a   1.000
_cell.length_b   1.000
_cell.length_c   1.000
_cell.angle_alpha   90.00
_cell.angle_beta   90.00
_cell.angle_gamma   90.00
#
_symmetry.space_group_name_H-M   'P 1'
#
loop_
_entity.id
_entity.type
_entity.pdbx_description
1 polymer ?
#
loop_
_entity_poly.entity_id
_entity_poly.type
_entity_poly.pdbx_seq_one_letter_code
_entity_poly.pdbx_strand_id
1 'polypeptide(L)'
;MATSFFTYVLFSILFTSTLVKGDLVTDVCIKTPVPSLCEKLLRSDPHSKTADLETLGTIAFNMTSDLITSTSTMLEFLYDNATSTEMRKLFRFCSSYYAYVEVQSTMNLCYIHY
;
A
#
# COMPACT_ATOMS: atom_id res chain seq x y z
N MET A 1 -28.93 35.93 -30.22
CA MET A 1 -29.14 34.47 -30.31
C MET A 1 -27.89 33.68 -29.93
N ALA A 2 -26.69 34.00 -30.46
CA ALA A 2 -25.44 33.29 -30.13
C ALA A 2 -25.02 33.35 -28.64
N THR A 3 -25.23 34.47 -27.96
CA THR A 3 -24.83 34.66 -26.54
C THR A 3 -25.53 33.68 -25.59
N SER A 4 -26.78 33.32 -25.89
CA SER A 4 -27.59 32.37 -25.10
C SER A 4 -27.12 30.92 -25.26
N PHE A 5 -26.55 30.57 -26.42
CA PHE A 5 -25.96 29.25 -26.65
C PHE A 5 -24.64 29.09 -25.90
N PHE A 6 -23.79 30.12 -25.92
CA PHE A 6 -22.52 30.11 -25.18
C PHE A 6 -22.72 29.98 -23.68
N THR A 7 -23.73 30.65 -23.10
CA THR A 7 -24.04 30.51 -21.68
C THR A 7 -24.59 29.13 -21.33
N TYR A 8 -25.41 28.52 -22.20
CA TYR A 8 -25.92 27.17 -22.00
C TYR A 8 -24.80 26.12 -22.04
N VAL A 9 -23.88 26.24 -23.00
CA VAL A 9 -22.71 25.33 -23.11
C VAL A 9 -21.81 25.46 -21.86
N LEU A 10 -21.54 26.68 -21.39
CA LEU A 10 -20.76 26.91 -20.17
C LEU A 10 -21.45 26.35 -18.92
N PHE A 11 -22.78 26.49 -18.79
CA PHE A 11 -23.55 25.91 -17.69
C PHE A 11 -23.57 24.37 -17.73
N SER A 12 -23.66 23.78 -18.92
CA SER A 12 -23.63 22.32 -19.10
C SER A 12 -22.26 21.72 -18.73
N ILE A 13 -21.15 22.39 -19.06
CA ILE A 13 -19.80 21.95 -18.70
C ILE A 13 -19.59 21.99 -17.18
N LEU A 14 -20.10 23.02 -16.51
CA LEU A 14 -20.03 23.13 -15.04
C LEU A 14 -20.85 22.02 -14.35
N PHE A 15 -21.99 21.62 -14.92
CA PHE A 15 -22.87 20.60 -14.36
C PHE A 15 -22.34 19.16 -14.54
N THR A 16 -21.47 18.92 -15.53
CA THR A 16 -20.82 17.61 -15.73
C THR A 16 -19.61 17.36 -14.80
N SER A 17 -19.32 18.29 -13.90
CA SER A 17 -18.33 18.09 -12.84
C SER A 17 -18.88 17.13 -11.80
N THR A 18 -18.98 15.84 -12.13
CA THR A 18 -19.19 14.80 -11.12
C THR A 18 -17.99 14.89 -10.19
N LEU A 19 -18.20 15.43 -9.00
CA LEU A 19 -17.24 15.34 -7.90
C LEU A 19 -17.10 13.85 -7.62
N VAL A 20 -16.13 13.19 -8.26
CA VAL A 20 -15.77 11.81 -7.98
C VAL A 20 -15.18 11.86 -6.57
N LYS A 21 -16.03 11.66 -5.57
CA LYS A 21 -15.55 11.34 -4.23
C LYS A 21 -14.75 10.05 -4.37
N GLY A 22 -13.49 10.10 -4.01
CA GLY A 22 -12.65 8.91 -3.92
C GLY A 22 -13.31 7.89 -2.99
N ASP A 23 -13.09 6.61 -3.27
CA ASP A 23 -13.37 5.56 -2.31
C ASP A 23 -12.41 5.68 -1.11
N LEU A 24 -12.70 4.94 -0.03
CA LEU A 24 -11.87 4.97 1.19
C LEU A 24 -10.39 4.62 0.90
N VAL A 25 -10.15 3.75 -0.09
CA VAL A 25 -8.80 3.41 -0.56
C VAL A 25 -8.08 4.66 -1.10
N THR A 26 -8.75 5.46 -1.93
CA THR A 26 -8.21 6.72 -2.46
C THR A 26 -7.92 7.71 -1.32
N ASP A 27 -8.82 7.83 -0.35
CA ASP A 27 -8.68 8.74 0.80
C ASP A 27 -7.51 8.38 1.73
N VAL A 28 -7.19 7.09 1.83
CA VAL A 28 -6.01 6.61 2.57
C VAL A 28 -4.74 6.78 1.73
N CYS A 29 -4.77 6.39 0.46
CA CYS A 29 -3.58 6.36 -0.38
C CYS A 29 -3.01 7.73 -0.74
N ILE A 30 -3.84 8.78 -0.81
CA ILE A 30 -3.37 10.15 -1.02
C ILE A 30 -2.44 10.65 0.11
N LYS A 31 -2.49 10.02 1.29
CA LYS A 31 -1.63 10.34 2.44
C LYS A 31 -0.28 9.62 2.40
N THR A 32 -0.06 8.74 1.43
CA THR A 32 1.19 7.97 1.31
C THR A 32 2.20 8.67 0.39
N PRO A 33 3.50 8.39 0.53
CA PRO A 33 4.52 8.96 -0.36
C PRO A 33 4.37 8.56 -1.83
N VAL A 34 3.78 7.38 -2.10
CA VAL A 34 3.57 6.87 -3.46
C VAL A 34 2.10 6.39 -3.59
N PRO A 35 1.14 7.31 -3.82
CA PRO A 35 -0.28 6.99 -3.84
C PRO A 35 -0.65 5.90 -4.85
N SER A 36 -0.06 5.92 -6.04
CA SER A 36 -0.31 4.92 -7.09
C SER A 36 0.09 3.50 -6.68
N LEU A 37 1.18 3.35 -5.92
CA LEU A 37 1.60 2.07 -5.38
C LEU A 37 0.63 1.59 -4.29
N CYS A 38 0.24 2.48 -3.38
CA CYS A 38 -0.75 2.17 -2.34
C CYS A 38 -2.07 1.69 -2.96
N GLU A 39 -2.58 2.42 -3.95
CA GLU A 39 -3.83 2.06 -4.63
C GLU A 39 -3.73 0.71 -5.32
N LYS A 40 -2.60 0.43 -5.99
CA LYS A 40 -2.35 -0.86 -6.63
C LYS A 40 -2.31 -1.99 -5.60
N LEU A 41 -1.67 -1.77 -4.46
CA LEU A 41 -1.55 -2.75 -3.39
C LEU A 41 -2.92 -3.02 -2.76
N LEU A 42 -3.60 -2.01 -2.22
CA LEU A 42 -4.88 -2.21 -1.55
C LEU A 42 -5.93 -2.79 -2.49
N ARG A 43 -6.05 -2.29 -3.74
CA ARG A 43 -7.04 -2.80 -4.70
C ARG A 43 -6.71 -4.19 -5.25
N SER A 44 -5.53 -4.74 -4.98
CA SER A 44 -5.22 -6.14 -5.28
C SER A 44 -5.98 -7.11 -4.37
N ASP A 45 -6.36 -6.67 -3.16
CA ASP A 45 -7.25 -7.42 -2.29
C ASP A 45 -8.72 -7.16 -2.67
N PRO A 46 -9.51 -8.18 -3.04
CA PRO A 46 -10.91 -8.00 -3.40
C PRO A 46 -11.79 -7.44 -2.27
N HIS A 47 -11.40 -7.66 -1.00
CA HIS A 47 -12.13 -7.18 0.17
C HIS A 47 -11.93 -5.68 0.43
N SER A 48 -10.89 -5.06 -0.14
CA SER A 48 -10.58 -3.64 0.03
C SER A 48 -11.69 -2.69 -0.47
N LYS A 49 -12.50 -3.14 -1.44
CA LYS A 49 -13.53 -2.32 -2.10
C LYS A 49 -14.64 -1.86 -1.16
N THR A 50 -14.94 -2.67 -0.14
CA THR A 50 -16.01 -2.42 0.83
C THR A 50 -15.50 -2.43 2.26
N ALA A 51 -14.18 -2.48 2.44
CA ALA A 51 -13.54 -2.48 3.74
C ALA A 51 -13.73 -1.14 4.46
N ASP A 52 -13.90 -1.19 5.78
CA ASP A 52 -13.74 -0.03 6.64
C ASP A 52 -12.24 0.25 6.90
N LEU A 53 -11.95 1.30 7.69
CA LEU A 53 -10.57 1.69 8.00
C LEU A 53 -9.81 0.60 8.75
N GLU A 54 -10.47 -0.12 9.65
CA GLU A 54 -9.85 -1.21 10.41
C GLU A 54 -9.48 -2.37 9.48
N THR A 55 -10.41 -2.80 8.64
CA THR A 55 -10.19 -3.86 7.66
C THR A 55 -9.10 -3.48 6.65
N LEU A 56 -9.10 -2.22 6.16
CA LEU A 56 -8.03 -1.73 5.28
C LEU A 56 -6.66 -1.70 5.98
N GLY A 57 -6.63 -1.32 7.26
CA GLY A 57 -5.42 -1.38 8.08
C GLY A 57 -4.88 -2.80 8.21
N THR A 58 -5.75 -3.77 8.49
CA THR A 58 -5.40 -5.20 8.56
C THR A 58 -4.91 -5.74 7.23
N ILE A 59 -5.55 -5.39 6.11
CA ILE A 59 -5.08 -5.76 4.77
C ILE A 59 -3.67 -5.21 4.52
N ALA A 60 -3.46 -3.91 4.76
CA ALA A 60 -2.16 -3.26 4.57
C ALA A 60 -1.07 -3.89 5.45
N PHE A 61 -1.41 -4.20 6.70
CA PHE A 61 -0.52 -4.87 7.63
C PHE A 61 -0.12 -6.26 7.12
N ASN A 62 -1.09 -7.10 6.75
CA ASN A 62 -0.83 -8.47 6.28
C ASN A 62 0.04 -8.45 5.03
N MET A 63 -0.27 -7.59 4.04
CA MET A 63 0.58 -7.41 2.85
C MET A 63 2.02 -7.00 3.20
N THR A 64 2.18 -6.12 4.20
CA THR A 64 3.50 -5.68 4.64
C THR A 64 4.25 -6.81 5.34
N SER A 65 3.56 -7.60 6.17
CA SER A 65 4.12 -8.78 6.83
C SER A 65 4.61 -9.79 5.79
N ASP A 66 3.76 -10.15 4.82
CA ASP A 66 4.10 -11.10 3.75
C ASP A 66 5.30 -10.61 2.91
N LEU A 67 5.37 -9.30 2.64
CA LEU A 67 6.50 -8.69 1.94
C LEU A 67 7.79 -8.78 2.76
N ILE A 68 7.73 -8.52 4.07
CA ILE A 68 8.86 -8.62 4.99
C ILE A 68 9.38 -10.06 5.01
N THR A 69 8.50 -11.05 5.22
CA THR A 69 8.86 -12.47 5.23
C THR A 69 9.50 -12.88 3.91
N SER A 70 8.86 -12.54 2.78
CA SER A 70 9.37 -12.85 1.44
C SER A 70 10.73 -12.21 1.17
N THR A 71 10.93 -10.96 1.62
CA THR A 71 12.20 -10.24 1.47
C THR A 71 13.30 -10.88 2.33
N SER A 72 12.97 -11.28 3.56
CA SER A 72 13.89 -12.01 4.44
C SER A 72 14.36 -13.31 3.78
N THR A 73 13.44 -14.14 3.30
CA THR A 73 13.76 -15.39 2.59
C THR A 73 14.58 -15.14 1.32
N MET A 74 14.26 -14.10 0.54
CA MET A 74 15.06 -13.71 -0.62
C MET A 74 16.50 -13.37 -0.22
N LEU A 75 16.70 -12.62 0.86
CA LEU A 75 18.03 -12.24 1.34
C LEU A 75 18.82 -13.43 1.89
N GLU A 76 18.16 -14.40 2.53
CA GLU A 76 18.81 -15.66 2.93
C GLU A 76 19.27 -16.45 1.72
N PHE A 77 18.44 -16.58 0.68
CA PHE A 77 18.83 -17.22 -0.56
C PHE A 77 20.02 -16.51 -1.22
N LEU A 78 20.01 -15.18 -1.28
CA LEU A 78 21.13 -14.40 -1.80
C LEU A 78 22.39 -14.56 -0.96
N TYR A 79 22.27 -14.64 0.36
CA TYR A 79 23.39 -14.91 1.26
C TYR A 79 24.06 -16.27 0.98
N ASP A 80 23.27 -17.32 0.77
CA ASP A 80 23.78 -18.68 0.52
C ASP A 80 24.49 -18.80 -0.84
N ASN A 81 24.08 -17.98 -1.82
CA ASN A 81 24.60 -18.01 -3.19
C ASN A 81 25.63 -16.93 -3.50
N ALA A 82 25.89 -15.99 -2.58
CA ALA A 82 26.83 -14.90 -2.81
C ALA A 82 28.30 -15.36 -2.70
N THR A 83 29.12 -14.92 -3.66
CA THR A 83 30.57 -15.17 -3.67
C THR A 83 31.35 -14.10 -2.91
N SER A 84 30.90 -12.84 -2.94
CA SER A 84 31.52 -11.74 -2.20
C SER A 84 31.22 -11.84 -0.70
N THR A 85 32.27 -11.79 0.11
CA THR A 85 32.17 -11.77 1.57
C THR A 85 31.41 -10.54 2.09
N GLU A 86 31.61 -9.38 1.46
CA GLU A 86 30.92 -8.13 1.78
C GLU A 86 29.41 -8.27 1.54
N MET A 87 29.02 -8.81 0.38
CA MET A 87 27.60 -9.03 0.04
C MET A 87 26.95 -10.03 0.99
N ARG A 88 27.65 -11.12 1.34
CA ARG A 88 27.16 -12.06 2.35
C ARG A 88 26.88 -11.39 3.69
N LYS A 89 27.80 -10.56 4.18
CA LYS A 89 27.59 -9.83 5.45
C LYS A 89 26.37 -8.91 5.36
N LEU A 90 26.22 -8.18 4.25
CA LEU A 90 25.08 -7.30 4.04
C LEU A 90 23.76 -8.08 4.01
N PHE A 91 23.67 -9.15 3.22
CA PHE A 91 22.44 -9.94 3.11
C PHE A 91 22.04 -10.58 4.44
N ARG A 92 23.01 -11.12 5.19
CA ARG A 92 22.74 -11.65 6.53
C ARG A 92 22.27 -10.58 7.51
N PHE A 93 22.84 -9.38 7.45
CA PHE A 93 22.40 -8.26 8.30
C PHE A 93 20.96 -7.87 7.95
N CYS A 94 20.66 -7.70 6.66
CA CYS A 94 19.32 -7.33 6.20
C CYS A 94 18.28 -8.42 6.53
N SER A 95 18.57 -9.70 6.28
CA SER A 95 17.62 -10.78 6.60
C SER A 95 17.30 -10.84 8.09
N SER A 96 18.33 -10.71 8.94
CA SER A 96 18.15 -10.65 10.40
C SER A 96 17.30 -9.46 10.83
N TYR A 97 17.48 -8.31 10.19
CA TYR A 97 16.66 -7.12 10.45
C TYR A 97 15.20 -7.34 10.05
N TYR A 98 14.93 -7.89 8.87
CA TYR A 98 13.56 -8.19 8.42
C TYR A 98 12.87 -9.24 9.31
N ALA A 99 13.58 -10.31 9.71
CA ALA A 99 13.05 -11.31 10.64
C ALA A 99 12.70 -10.70 12.02
N TYR A 100 13.51 -9.75 12.50
CA TYR A 100 13.19 -9.01 13.73
C TYR A 100 11.92 -8.16 13.59
N VAL A 101 11.78 -7.43 12.48
CA VAL A 101 10.59 -6.60 12.21
C VAL A 101 9.33 -7.45 12.10
N GLU A 102 9.40 -8.64 11.51
CA GLU A 102 8.28 -9.60 11.45
C GLU A 102 7.77 -10.00 12.84
N VAL A 103 8.70 -10.38 13.74
CA VAL A 103 8.38 -10.74 15.13
C VAL A 103 7.79 -9.56 15.90
N GLN A 104 8.31 -8.34 15.68
CA GLN A 104 7.77 -7.15 16.34
C GLN A 104 6.37 -6.78 15.83
N SER A 105 6.14 -6.92 14.53
CA SER A 105 4.86 -6.59 13.90
C SER A 105 3.76 -7.54 14.39
N THR A 106 4.06 -8.85 14.48
CA THR A 106 3.12 -9.86 15.01
C THR A 106 2.81 -9.65 16.50
N MET A 107 3.80 -9.29 17.32
CA MET A 107 3.55 -8.92 18.73
C MET A 107 2.64 -7.70 18.84
N ASN A 108 2.86 -6.66 18.04
CA ASN A 108 2.04 -5.44 18.08
C ASN A 108 0.58 -5.70 17.65
N LEU A 109 0.33 -6.61 16.71
CA LEU A 109 -1.04 -7.05 16.40
C LEU A 109 -1.72 -7.72 17.58
N CYS A 110 -1.04 -8.64 18.27
CA CYS A 110 -1.59 -9.28 19.47
C CYS A 110 -1.98 -8.24 20.52
N TYR A 111 -1.20 -7.16 20.69
CA TYR A 111 -1.54 -6.09 21.63
C TYR A 111 -2.75 -5.22 21.22
N ILE A 112 -3.02 -5.05 19.93
CA ILE A 112 -4.13 -4.22 19.43
C ILE A 112 -5.47 -4.97 19.50
N HIS A 113 -5.45 -6.31 19.46
CA HIS A 113 -6.63 -7.16 19.51
C HIS A 113 -6.97 -7.68 20.94
N TYR A 114 -6.31 -7.18 21.99
CA TYR A 114 -6.59 -7.50 23.42
C TYR A 114 -7.34 -6.38 24.15
#